data_AF-A0A498M375-F1
#
_entry.id   AF-A0A498M375-F1
#
_cell.length_a   1.000
_cell.length_b   1.000
_cell.length_c   1.000
_cell.angle_alpha   90.00
_cell.angle_beta   90.00
_cell.angle_gamma   90.00
#
_symmetry.space_group_name_H-M   'P 1'
#
loop_
_entity.id
_entity.type
_entity.pdbx_description
1 polymer ?
#
loop_
_entity_poly.entity_id
_entity_poly.type
_entity_poly.pdbx_seq_one_letter_code
_entity_poly.pdbx_strand_id
1 'polypeptide(L)'
;MGTVDLSCKKRKSEGPRHKPKRKKPQKNCSYHTRLEAFPIRSVVRERVRKGKAEILVDWEPCPICYFPQDHTGEHIAEALHDALLNWKLDEKGLVAITTDNGSNVIKAVELKKWQRMQCFGHRLHLAIGHGMDDNRITWAISLCKKVVSSFSHSWRKRREHGEVQIQLGLPAHQLITESATR
;
A
#
# COMPACT_ATOMS: atom_id res chain seq x y z
N MET A 1 -50.88 36.14 12.46
CA MET A 1 -49.57 36.04 13.14
C MET A 1 -49.60 34.79 14.01
N GLY A 2 -49.00 33.70 13.52
CA GLY A 2 -48.83 32.45 14.27
C GLY A 2 -47.44 31.93 13.95
N THR A 3 -46.54 31.99 14.92
CA THR A 3 -45.16 31.53 14.83
C THR A 3 -45.14 30.01 14.78
N VAL A 4 -44.75 29.44 13.63
CA VAL A 4 -44.41 28.02 13.50
C VAL A 4 -42.96 27.82 13.95
N ASP A 5 -42.82 27.20 15.11
CA ASP A 5 -41.54 26.89 15.73
C ASP A 5 -40.88 25.72 14.99
N LEU A 6 -39.94 26.04 14.09
CA LEU A 6 -39.14 25.08 13.31
C LEU A 6 -38.03 24.47 14.18
N SER A 7 -38.41 23.68 15.19
CA SER A 7 -37.46 22.85 15.93
C SER A 7 -37.21 21.55 15.19
N CYS A 8 -36.32 21.59 14.20
CA CYS A 8 -35.78 20.40 13.54
C CYS A 8 -34.92 19.60 14.54
N LYS A 9 -35.54 18.67 15.26
CA LYS A 9 -34.86 17.69 16.11
C LYS A 9 -33.82 16.93 15.27
N LYS A 10 -32.54 17.26 15.46
CA LYS A 10 -31.38 16.50 14.95
C LYS A 10 -31.45 15.06 15.47
N ARG A 11 -31.95 14.13 14.67
CA ARG A 11 -31.67 12.70 14.89
C ARG A 11 -30.20 12.48 14.54
N LYS A 12 -29.34 12.41 15.56
CA LYS A 12 -27.99 11.84 15.42
C LYS A 12 -28.15 10.35 15.15
N SER A 13 -28.11 9.94 13.88
CA SER A 13 -27.85 8.54 13.54
C SER A 13 -26.36 8.28 13.77
N GLU A 14 -26.00 7.92 14.99
CA GLU A 14 -24.68 7.36 15.32
C GLU A 14 -24.61 5.94 14.74
N GLY A 15 -24.34 5.85 13.44
CA GLY A 15 -23.90 4.59 12.84
C GLY A 15 -22.57 4.18 13.48
N PRO A 16 -22.33 2.87 13.72
CA PRO A 16 -21.11 2.42 14.36
C PRO A 16 -19.92 2.83 13.49
N ARG A 17 -19.09 3.72 14.03
CA ARG A 17 -17.80 4.10 13.44
C ARG A 17 -16.98 2.80 13.40
N HIS A 18 -16.88 2.16 12.24
CA HIS A 18 -16.11 0.93 12.08
C HIS A 18 -14.63 1.27 12.34
N LYS A 19 -14.20 1.14 13.59
CA LYS A 19 -12.78 1.22 13.94
C LYS A 19 -12.14 -0.01 13.30
N PRO A 20 -11.13 0.15 12.43
CA PRO A 20 -10.39 -1.01 11.92
C PRO A 20 -9.88 -1.80 13.12
N LYS A 21 -10.17 -3.11 13.14
CA LYS A 21 -9.71 -4.00 14.21
C LYS A 21 -8.19 -3.85 14.32
N ARG A 22 -7.68 -3.67 15.55
CA ARG A 22 -6.24 -3.63 15.80
C ARG A 22 -5.61 -4.90 15.24
N LYS A 23 -4.62 -4.74 14.36
CA LYS A 23 -3.86 -5.86 13.78
C LYS A 23 -3.16 -6.61 14.92
N LYS A 24 -3.12 -7.94 14.84
CA LYS A 24 -2.49 -8.80 15.84
C LYS A 24 -1.00 -9.01 15.50
N PRO A 25 -0.11 -9.25 16.49
CA PRO A 25 1.26 -9.68 16.20
C PRO A 25 1.27 -10.99 15.41
N GLN A 26 2.19 -11.16 14.45
CA GLN A 26 2.29 -12.37 13.61
C GLN A 26 2.37 -13.67 14.43
N LYS A 27 3.12 -13.68 15.54
CA LYS A 27 3.35 -14.85 16.40
C LYS A 27 2.06 -15.46 16.99
N ASN A 28 0.99 -14.67 17.07
CA ASN A 28 -0.30 -15.09 17.66
C ASN A 28 -1.42 -15.17 16.61
N CYS A 29 -1.07 -15.21 15.32
CA CYS A 29 -2.03 -15.22 14.23
C CYS A 29 -2.30 -16.66 13.77
N SER A 30 -3.56 -17.09 13.84
CA SER A 30 -4.00 -18.41 13.36
C SER A 30 -3.71 -18.66 11.87
N TYR A 31 -3.48 -17.58 11.10
CA TYR A 31 -3.08 -17.63 9.70
C TYR A 31 -1.61 -18.04 9.53
N HIS A 32 -0.73 -17.65 10.45
CA HIS A 32 0.69 -18.01 10.45
C HIS A 32 0.96 -19.35 11.14
N THR A 33 0.13 -19.77 12.11
CA THR A 33 0.28 -21.08 12.76
C THR A 33 -0.18 -22.26 11.91
N ARG A 34 -0.86 -22.01 10.77
CA ARG A 34 -1.30 -23.05 9.81
C ARG A 34 -0.39 -23.17 8.59
N LEU A 35 0.48 -22.19 8.36
CA LEU A 35 1.36 -22.14 7.21
C LEU A 35 2.78 -22.26 7.73
N GLU A 36 3.38 -23.44 7.57
CA GLU A 36 4.78 -23.71 7.95
C GLU A 36 5.79 -22.90 7.11
N ALA A 37 5.32 -22.13 6.11
CA ALA A 37 6.12 -21.32 5.21
C ALA A 37 5.50 -19.93 4.99
N PHE A 38 6.30 -19.00 4.43
CA PHE A 38 5.83 -17.73 3.88
C PHE A 38 4.57 -17.96 3.01
N PRO A 39 3.47 -17.19 3.18
CA PRO A 39 2.15 -17.54 2.64
C PRO A 39 2.09 -17.37 1.11
N ILE A 40 2.61 -18.34 0.37
CA ILE A 40 2.37 -18.49 -1.07
C ILE A 40 0.95 -19.02 -1.23
N ARG A 41 0.10 -18.24 -1.91
CA ARG A 41 -1.29 -18.62 -2.18
C ARG A 41 -1.35 -19.67 -3.28
N SER A 42 -0.59 -19.47 -4.35
CA SER A 42 -0.47 -20.42 -5.45
C SER A 42 0.78 -20.13 -6.30
N VAL A 43 1.25 -21.14 -7.04
CA VAL A 43 2.18 -20.91 -8.15
C VAL A 43 1.34 -20.49 -9.36
N VAL A 44 1.51 -19.24 -9.81
CA VAL A 44 0.81 -18.70 -10.98
C VAL A 44 1.38 -19.29 -12.26
N ARG A 45 2.71 -19.46 -12.30
CA ARG A 45 3.40 -19.95 -13.48
C ARG A 45 4.74 -20.55 -13.13
N GLU A 46 5.04 -21.68 -13.73
CA GLU A 46 6.37 -22.28 -13.71
C GLU A 46 6.92 -22.34 -15.14
N ARG A 47 8.21 -22.08 -15.31
CA ARG A 47 8.92 -22.26 -16.58
C ARG A 47 10.29 -22.85 -16.31
N VAL A 48 10.68 -23.85 -17.09
CA VAL A 48 12.06 -24.36 -17.08
C VAL A 48 12.75 -23.92 -18.38
N ARG A 49 13.86 -23.20 -18.26
CA ARG A 49 14.67 -22.75 -19.39
C ARG A 49 16.12 -23.13 -19.18
N LYS A 50 16.68 -23.92 -20.10
CA LYS A 50 18.10 -24.35 -20.06
C LYS A 50 18.51 -24.91 -18.67
N GLY A 51 17.64 -25.72 -18.07
CA GLY A 51 17.87 -26.31 -16.74
C GLY A 51 17.63 -25.38 -15.54
N LYS A 52 17.16 -24.14 -15.75
CA LYS A 52 16.78 -23.20 -14.67
C LYS A 52 15.26 -23.11 -14.54
N ALA A 53 14.75 -23.25 -13.31
CA ALA A 53 13.34 -23.05 -13.00
C ALA A 53 13.06 -21.57 -12.67
N GLU A 54 12.04 -21.01 -13.31
CA GLU A 54 11.46 -19.70 -13.02
C GLU A 54 10.05 -19.92 -12.48
N ILE A 55 9.80 -19.49 -11.25
CA ILE A 55 8.50 -19.66 -10.59
C ILE A 55 7.93 -18.27 -10.31
N LEU A 56 6.74 -18.00 -10.84
CA LEU A 56 5.91 -16.86 -10.47
C LEU A 56 4.89 -17.34 -9.44
N VAL A 57 4.93 -16.73 -8.26
CA VAL A 57 4.04 -17.07 -7.15
C VAL A 57 3.06 -15.93 -6.90
N ASP A 58 1.80 -16.28 -6.64
CA ASP A 58 0.83 -15.38 -6.04
C ASP A 58 1.02 -15.45 -4.53
N TRP A 59 1.20 -14.29 -3.92
CA TRP A 59 1.46 -14.16 -2.49
C TRP A 59 0.31 -13.40 -1.87
N GLU A 60 -0.27 -13.97 -0.81
CA GLU A 60 -1.35 -13.31 -0.07
C GLU A 60 -0.78 -12.79 1.26
N PRO A 61 -0.66 -11.46 1.44
CA PRO A 61 -0.27 -10.90 2.72
C PRO A 61 -1.32 -11.28 3.77
N CYS A 62 -0.89 -11.75 4.94
CA CYS A 62 -1.82 -12.00 6.03
C CYS A 62 -2.53 -10.67 6.41
N PRO A 63 -3.86 -10.59 6.27
CA PRO A 63 -4.57 -9.30 6.39
C PRO A 63 -4.77 -8.87 7.86
N ILE A 64 -4.54 -9.79 8.79
CA ILE A 64 -4.83 -9.63 10.22
C ILE A 64 -3.58 -9.24 11.01
N CYS A 65 -2.40 -9.52 10.46
CA CYS A 65 -1.14 -9.31 11.13
C CYS A 65 -0.46 -8.03 10.68
N TYR A 66 0.29 -7.43 11.60
CA TYR A 66 1.31 -6.43 11.28
C TYR A 66 2.65 -6.99 11.71
N PHE A 67 3.72 -6.55 11.07
CA PHE A 67 5.07 -6.83 11.52
C PHE A 67 5.27 -6.07 12.84
N PRO A 68 5.35 -6.75 13.99
CA PRO A 68 5.31 -6.10 15.29
C PRO A 68 6.62 -5.39 15.64
N GLN A 69 7.70 -5.75 14.96
CA GLN A 69 8.99 -5.11 15.10
C GLN A 69 9.05 -3.85 14.22
N ASP A 70 9.86 -2.89 14.65
CA ASP A 70 10.19 -1.75 13.81
C ASP A 70 10.80 -2.24 12.51
N HIS A 71 10.41 -1.61 11.39
CA HIS A 71 10.90 -1.94 10.05
C HIS A 71 12.35 -1.49 9.84
N THR A 72 13.25 -1.78 10.79
CA THR A 72 14.68 -1.52 10.70
C THR A 72 15.32 -2.42 9.64
N GLY A 73 16.50 -2.04 9.15
CA GLY A 73 17.21 -2.87 8.17
C GLY A 73 17.58 -4.25 8.70
N GLU A 74 17.88 -4.35 9.99
CA GLU A 74 18.19 -5.61 10.68
C GLU A 74 17.01 -6.58 10.62
N HIS A 75 15.82 -6.15 11.04
CA HIS A 75 14.66 -7.03 11.03
C HIS A 75 14.19 -7.38 9.61
N ILE A 76 14.37 -6.47 8.64
CA ILE A 76 14.10 -6.76 7.23
C ILE A 76 15.09 -7.82 6.71
N ALA A 77 16.36 -7.74 7.08
CA ALA A 77 17.37 -8.71 6.68
C ALA A 77 17.08 -10.11 7.23
N GLU A 78 16.65 -10.20 8.49
CA GLU A 78 16.18 -11.45 9.10
C GLU A 78 14.95 -12.00 8.37
N ALA A 79 13.93 -11.16 8.17
CA ALA A 79 12.71 -11.57 7.48
C ALA A 79 12.95 -12.06 6.04
N LEU A 80 13.90 -11.44 5.31
CA LEU A 80 14.29 -11.88 3.97
C LEU A 80 15.02 -13.22 3.99
N HIS A 81 15.89 -13.44 4.97
CA HIS A 81 16.58 -14.72 5.14
C HIS A 81 15.60 -15.84 5.49
N ASP A 82 14.68 -15.58 6.42
CA ASP A 82 13.61 -16.52 6.76
C ASP A 82 12.72 -16.83 5.54
N ALA A 83 12.45 -15.84 4.68
CA ALA A 83 11.71 -16.06 3.45
C ALA A 83 12.44 -17.04 2.50
N LEU A 84 13.76 -16.86 2.31
CA LEU A 84 14.57 -17.77 1.48
C LEU A 84 14.57 -19.20 2.04
N LEU A 85 14.77 -19.36 3.35
CA LEU A 85 14.73 -20.66 4.03
C LEU A 85 13.37 -21.35 3.84
N ASN A 86 12.28 -20.60 4.04
CA ASN A 86 10.92 -21.12 3.86
C ASN A 86 10.63 -21.52 2.41
N TRP A 87 11.22 -20.81 1.44
CA TRP A 87 11.14 -21.16 0.02
C TRP A 87 12.12 -22.27 -0.38
N LYS A 88 12.90 -22.80 0.56
CA LYS A 88 13.94 -23.81 0.32
C LYS A 88 14.97 -23.34 -0.72
N LEU A 89 15.25 -22.05 -0.74
CA LEU A 89 16.26 -21.44 -1.61
C LEU A 89 17.57 -21.27 -0.83
N ASP A 90 18.67 -21.70 -1.43
CA ASP A 90 20.00 -21.47 -0.87
C ASP A 90 20.43 -20.02 -1.11
N GLU A 91 20.78 -19.33 -0.03
CA GLU A 91 21.31 -17.97 -0.06
C GLU A 91 22.58 -17.87 -0.91
N LYS A 92 23.40 -18.93 -1.00
CA LYS A 92 24.59 -18.95 -1.86
C LYS A 92 24.26 -18.93 -3.35
N GLY A 93 23.06 -19.37 -3.72
CA GLY A 93 22.56 -19.33 -5.10
C GLY A 93 21.94 -17.98 -5.47
N LEU A 94 21.78 -17.06 -4.52
CA LEU A 94 21.19 -15.74 -4.76
C LEU A 94 22.15 -14.87 -5.60
N VAL A 95 21.77 -14.64 -6.85
CA VAL A 95 22.55 -13.79 -7.77
C VAL A 95 22.32 -12.32 -7.50
N ALA A 96 21.06 -11.91 -7.32
CA ALA A 96 20.69 -10.52 -7.06
C ALA A 96 19.27 -10.40 -6.49
N ILE A 97 19.02 -9.30 -5.78
CA ILE A 97 17.69 -8.91 -5.29
C ILE A 97 17.31 -7.54 -5.87
N THR A 98 16.06 -7.40 -6.33
CA THR A 98 15.55 -6.11 -6.82
C THR A 98 14.66 -5.46 -5.77
N THR A 99 14.98 -4.25 -5.34
CA THR A 99 14.24 -3.53 -4.29
C THR A 99 13.99 -2.07 -4.69
N ASP A 100 13.03 -1.40 -4.03
CA ASP A 100 12.92 0.06 -4.09
C ASP A 100 14.15 0.75 -3.45
N ASN A 101 14.13 2.09 -3.37
CA ASN A 101 15.19 2.86 -2.71
C ASN A 101 14.91 3.16 -1.23
N GLY A 102 14.05 2.36 -0.56
CA GLY A 102 13.80 2.52 0.86
C GLY A 102 15.07 2.32 1.68
N SER A 103 15.38 3.28 2.57
CA SER A 103 16.63 3.27 3.38
C SER A 103 16.83 1.95 4.13
N ASN A 104 15.75 1.40 4.70
CA ASN A 104 15.82 0.22 5.55
C ASN A 104 16.02 -1.05 4.72
N VAL A 105 15.40 -1.16 3.52
CA VAL A 105 15.64 -2.31 2.65
C VAL A 105 17.03 -2.26 2.02
N ILE A 106 17.55 -1.07 1.70
CA ILE A 106 18.94 -0.91 1.27
C ILE A 106 19.88 -1.41 2.37
N LYS A 107 19.70 -0.94 3.61
CA LYS A 107 20.50 -1.38 4.76
C LYS A 107 20.40 -2.90 4.96
N ALA A 108 19.21 -3.49 4.82
CA ALA A 108 19.02 -4.93 4.97
C ALA A 108 19.85 -5.74 3.95
N VAL A 109 19.84 -5.31 2.69
CA VAL A 109 20.59 -5.93 1.61
C VAL A 109 22.10 -5.76 1.79
N GLU A 110 22.55 -4.59 2.27
CA GLU A 110 23.95 -4.33 2.63
C GLU A 110 24.44 -5.21 3.78
N LEU A 111 23.64 -5.37 4.84
CA LEU A 111 23.95 -6.23 5.99
C LEU A 111 24.16 -7.69 5.56
N LYS A 112 23.35 -8.17 4.61
CA LYS A 112 23.46 -9.52 4.03
C LYS A 112 24.52 -9.64 2.93
N LYS A 113 25.11 -8.52 2.50
CA LYS A 113 26.08 -8.45 1.39
C LYS A 113 25.53 -9.02 0.07
N TRP A 114 24.24 -8.87 -0.16
CA TRP A 114 23.60 -9.33 -1.40
C TRP A 114 23.73 -8.29 -2.50
N GLN A 115 23.84 -8.75 -3.75
CA GLN A 115 23.85 -7.85 -4.90
C GLN A 115 22.48 -7.20 -5.07
N ARG A 116 22.40 -5.88 -4.89
CA ARG A 116 21.17 -5.11 -5.11
C ARG A 116 21.05 -4.65 -6.55
N MET A 117 19.86 -4.78 -7.11
CA MET A 117 19.41 -4.06 -8.30
C MET A 117 18.28 -3.11 -7.90
N GLN A 118 18.32 -1.89 -8.43
CA GLN A 118 17.26 -0.92 -8.20
C GLN A 118 16.01 -1.28 -8.99
N CYS A 119 14.84 -1.15 -8.37
CA CYS A 119 13.57 -1.28 -9.06
C CYS A 119 13.47 -0.23 -10.18
N PHE A 120 13.34 -0.70 -11.42
CA PHE A 120 13.18 0.18 -12.59
C PHE A 120 11.97 1.09 -12.46
N GLY A 121 10.82 0.56 -12.00
CA GLY A 121 9.60 1.34 -11.83
C GLY A 121 9.78 2.50 -10.84
N HIS A 122 10.43 2.24 -9.70
CA HIS A 122 10.73 3.29 -8.73
C HIS A 122 11.74 4.31 -9.28
N ARG A 123 12.79 3.87 -10.00
CA ARG A 123 13.73 4.80 -10.68
C ARG A 123 13.04 5.68 -11.72
N LEU A 124 12.13 5.11 -12.51
CA LEU A 124 11.38 5.85 -13.51
C LEU A 124 10.47 6.88 -12.83
N HIS A 125 9.79 6.49 -11.74
CA HIS A 125 8.98 7.43 -10.96
C HIS A 125 9.81 8.59 -10.41
N LEU A 126 11.00 8.33 -9.88
CA LEU A 126 11.93 9.38 -9.43
C LEU A 126 12.36 10.29 -10.59
N ALA A 127 12.71 9.73 -11.75
CA ALA A 127 13.11 10.52 -12.91
C ALA A 127 11.99 11.45 -13.40
N ILE A 128 10.75 10.94 -13.44
CA ILE A 128 9.57 11.76 -13.76
C ILE A 128 9.37 12.84 -12.70
N GLY A 129 9.46 12.49 -11.42
CA GLY A 129 9.34 13.43 -10.30
C GLY A 129 10.35 14.58 -10.40
N HIS A 130 11.62 14.26 -10.68
CA HIS A 130 12.67 15.26 -10.91
C HIS A 130 12.43 16.09 -12.17
N GLY A 131 11.92 15.49 -13.25
CA GLY A 131 11.53 16.22 -14.46
C GLY A 131 10.37 17.20 -14.24
N MET A 132 9.59 16.99 -13.18
CA MET A 132 8.47 17.85 -12.78
C MET A 132 8.84 18.86 -11.69
N ASP A 133 10.12 18.99 -11.34
CA ASP A 133 10.66 19.91 -10.34
C ASP A 133 10.72 21.36 -10.87
N ASP A 134 9.55 21.89 -11.22
CA ASP A 134 9.31 23.28 -11.60
C ASP A 134 8.26 23.87 -10.65
N ASN A 135 8.51 25.09 -10.16
CA ASN A 135 7.63 25.77 -9.21
C ASN A 135 6.19 25.93 -9.74
N ARG A 136 6.02 26.17 -11.04
CA ARG A 136 4.70 26.35 -11.68
C ARG A 136 3.93 25.03 -11.70
N ILE A 137 4.62 23.94 -12.03
CA ILE A 137 4.05 22.58 -12.04
C ILE A 137 3.66 22.18 -10.62
N THR A 138 4.57 22.38 -9.67
CA THR A 138 4.35 22.08 -8.24
C THR A 138 3.16 22.87 -7.68
N TRP A 139 3.04 24.15 -8.03
CA TRP A 139 1.92 24.99 -7.62
C TRP A 139 0.58 24.50 -8.20
N ALA A 140 0.53 24.18 -9.49
CA ALA A 140 -0.68 23.65 -10.14
C ALA A 140 -1.12 22.31 -9.51
N ILE A 141 -0.18 21.41 -9.25
CA ILE A 141 -0.43 20.13 -8.58
C ILE A 141 -0.94 20.36 -7.16
N SER A 142 -0.33 21.29 -6.41
CA SER A 142 -0.76 21.64 -5.05
C SER A 142 -2.20 22.17 -5.01
N LEU A 143 -2.58 23.00 -5.98
CA LEU A 143 -3.95 23.49 -6.10
C LEU A 143 -4.93 22.35 -6.38
N CYS A 144 -4.60 21.45 -7.32
CA CYS A 144 -5.41 20.27 -7.61
C CYS A 144 -5.58 19.38 -6.36
N LYS A 145 -4.48 19.13 -5.63
CA LYS A 145 -4.49 18.38 -4.37
C LYS A 145 -5.40 19.02 -3.31
N LYS A 146 -5.38 20.36 -3.18
CA LYS A 146 -6.27 21.09 -2.26
C LYS A 146 -7.74 20.91 -2.64
N VAL A 147 -8.07 21.00 -3.93
CA VAL A 147 -9.43 20.79 -4.42
C VAL A 147 -9.88 19.38 -4.08
N VAL A 148 -9.14 18.34 -4.49
CA VAL A 148 -9.48 16.94 -4.24
C VAL A 148 -9.59 16.66 -2.74
N SER A 149 -8.63 17.11 -1.94
CA SER A 149 -8.63 16.96 -0.48
C SER A 149 -9.88 17.56 0.17
N SER A 150 -10.39 18.68 -0.33
CA SER A 150 -11.59 19.31 0.23
C SER A 150 -12.84 18.42 0.15
N PHE A 151 -12.96 17.60 -0.89
CA PHE A 151 -14.05 16.60 -1.04
C PHE A 151 -13.70 15.28 -0.34
N SER A 152 -12.43 14.90 -0.27
CA SER A 152 -11.97 13.71 0.46
C SER A 152 -12.12 13.84 1.97
N HIS A 153 -11.98 15.03 2.56
CA HIS A 153 -12.05 15.22 4.01
C HIS A 153 -13.42 15.67 4.54
N SER A 154 -14.32 16.17 3.67
CA SER A 154 -15.65 16.62 4.07
C SER A 154 -16.74 15.70 3.55
N TRP A 155 -17.39 14.97 4.45
CA TRP A 155 -18.54 14.11 4.12
C TRP A 155 -19.67 14.91 3.45
N ARG A 156 -19.88 16.16 3.89
CA ARG A 156 -20.93 17.04 3.38
C ARG A 156 -20.64 17.43 1.93
N LYS A 157 -19.42 17.87 1.64
CA LYS A 157 -19.01 18.23 0.27
C LYS A 157 -19.05 17.02 -0.67
N ARG A 158 -18.66 15.84 -0.18
CA ARG A 158 -18.74 14.59 -0.97
C ARG A 158 -20.17 14.22 -1.31
N ARG A 159 -21.10 14.39 -0.35
CA ARG A 159 -22.53 14.16 -0.57
C ARG A 159 -23.10 15.15 -1.57
N GLU A 160 -22.86 16.45 -1.36
CA GLU A 160 -23.31 17.51 -2.27
C GLU A 160 -22.77 17.32 -3.70
N HIS A 161 -21.50 16.91 -3.85
CA HIS A 161 -20.92 16.56 -5.14
C HIS A 161 -21.67 15.41 -5.84
N GLY A 162 -22.02 14.35 -5.10
CA GLY A 162 -22.80 13.24 -5.65
C GLY A 162 -24.22 13.64 -6.04
N GLU A 163 -24.87 14.50 -5.25
CA GLU A 163 -26.20 15.04 -5.58
C GLU A 163 -26.17 15.88 -6.86
N VAL A 164 -25.15 16.73 -7.03
CA VAL A 164 -24.95 17.52 -8.26
C VAL A 164 -24.65 16.63 -9.46
N GLN A 165 -23.83 15.58 -9.32
CA GLN A 165 -23.58 14.62 -10.40
C GLN A 165 -24.88 13.97 -10.88
N ILE A 166 -25.79 13.59 -9.97
CA ILE A 166 -27.10 13.03 -10.31
C ILE A 166 -27.97 14.07 -11.04
N GLN A 167 -28.03 15.30 -10.54
CA GLN A 167 -28.81 16.38 -11.16
C GLN A 167 -28.36 16.69 -12.60
N LEU A 168 -27.06 16.58 -12.87
CA LEU A 168 -26.48 16.80 -14.20
C LEU A 168 -26.51 15.56 -15.11
N GLY A 169 -27.05 14.43 -14.63
CA GLY A 169 -27.06 13.17 -15.40
C GLY A 169 -25.67 12.59 -15.63
N LEU A 170 -24.70 12.89 -14.76
CA LEU A 170 -23.32 12.43 -14.86
C LEU A 170 -23.11 11.12 -14.09
N PRO A 171 -22.15 10.28 -14.51
CA PRO A 171 -21.77 9.10 -13.74
C PRO A 171 -21.21 9.49 -12.36
N ALA A 172 -21.60 8.72 -11.34
CA ALA A 172 -21.18 8.94 -9.97
C ALA A 172 -19.70 8.56 -9.78
N HIS A 173 -18.82 9.57 -9.81
CA HIS A 173 -17.39 9.40 -9.60
C HIS A 173 -16.90 10.13 -8.36
N GLN A 174 -16.00 9.51 -7.62
CA GLN A 174 -15.23 10.19 -6.58
C GLN A 174 -13.98 10.82 -7.20
N LEU A 175 -13.57 11.98 -6.66
CA LEU A 175 -12.28 12.56 -7.00
C LEU A 175 -11.17 11.66 -6.45
N ILE A 176 -10.28 11.23 -7.34
CA ILE A 176 -9.21 10.31 -7.02
C ILE A 176 -8.06 11.12 -6.42
N THR A 177 -7.61 10.71 -5.24
CA THR A 177 -6.42 11.32 -4.62
C THR A 177 -5.19 10.63 -5.18
N GLU A 178 -4.17 11.40 -5.55
CA GLU A 178 -2.86 10.84 -5.88
C GLU A 178 -2.32 10.08 -4.67
N SER A 179 -2.03 8.79 -4.85
CA SER A 179 -1.26 8.01 -3.89
C SER A 179 0.20 8.10 -4.29
N ALA A 180 1.03 8.74 -3.45
CA ALA A 180 2.47 8.71 -3.65
C ALA A 180 2.93 7.25 -3.69
N THR A 181 3.61 6.85 -4.76
CA THR A 181 4.25 5.54 -4.81
C THR A 181 5.55 5.71 -4.04
N ARG A 182 5.64 5.09 -2.85
CA ARG A 182 6.81 5.22 -1.97
C ARG A 182 8.05 4.57 -2.58
#